data_AF-A0AAV0XP65-F1
#
_entry.id   AF-A0AAV0XP65-F1
#
_cell.length_a   1.000
_cell.length_b   1.000
_cell.length_c   1.000
_cell.angle_alpha   90.00
_cell.angle_beta   90.00
_cell.angle_gamma   90.00
#
_symmetry.space_group_name_H-M   'P 1'
#
loop_
_entity.id
_entity.type
_entity.pdbx_description
1 polymer ?
#
loop_
_entity_poly.entity_id
_entity_poly.type
_entity_poly.pdbx_seq_one_letter_code
_entity_poly.pdbx_strand_id
1 'polypeptide(L)'
;MFEQSNLPESEISDSNMSDDANNYFNWSENKSKVDLSLEQEITRYLSKSPTKNLNILNEMPTVKKVFLKFNTPLPSSAAVERIFSIGGAVLSKKRGRMNDKNFENVLMLKCNKSLI
;
A
#
# COMPACT_ATOMS: atom_id res chain seq x y z
N MET A 1 41.89 33.17 34.92
CA MET A 1 42.76 32.29 34.13
C MET A 1 41.88 31.13 33.68
N PHE A 2 41.38 31.21 32.45
CA PHE A 2 40.69 30.11 31.76
C PHE A 2 41.15 30.21 30.31
N GLU A 3 41.92 29.21 29.88
CA GLU A 3 42.49 29.11 28.53
C GLU A 3 41.37 28.89 27.51
N GLN A 4 41.40 29.67 26.43
CA GLN A 4 40.65 29.39 25.21
C GLN A 4 41.45 28.34 24.42
N SER A 5 40.99 27.10 24.42
CA SER A 5 41.51 26.06 23.52
C SER A 5 41.02 26.33 22.10
N ASN A 6 41.94 26.73 21.20
CA ASN A 6 41.71 26.74 19.76
C ASN A 6 41.52 25.30 19.26
N LEU A 7 40.36 25.02 18.66
CA LEU A 7 40.15 23.83 17.82
C LEU A 7 40.80 24.07 16.44
N PRO A 8 41.47 23.07 15.84
CA PRO A 8 42.02 23.23 14.50
C PRO A 8 40.90 23.19 13.46
N GLU A 9 40.90 24.16 12.54
CA GLU A 9 40.10 24.12 11.31
C GLU A 9 40.48 22.88 10.51
N SER A 10 39.56 21.93 10.38
CA SER A 10 39.73 20.78 9.50
C SER A 10 39.57 21.25 8.05
N GLU A 11 40.67 21.20 7.31
CA GLU A 11 40.74 21.40 5.86
C GLU A 11 39.69 20.52 5.15
N ILE A 12 38.81 21.17 4.37
CA ILE A 12 37.87 20.49 3.47
C ILE A 12 38.72 19.87 2.37
N SER A 13 38.91 18.56 2.47
CA SER A 13 39.44 17.76 1.37
C SER A 13 38.29 17.51 0.41
N ASP A 14 38.38 18.10 -0.79
CA ASP A 14 37.52 17.80 -1.94
C ASP A 14 37.73 16.34 -2.34
N SER A 15 37.09 15.42 -1.61
CA SER A 15 36.85 14.09 -2.10
C SER A 15 35.88 14.21 -3.27
N ASN A 16 36.38 13.97 -4.49
CA ASN A 16 35.57 13.69 -5.67
C ASN A 16 34.57 12.58 -5.32
N MET A 17 33.40 12.98 -4.85
CA MET A 17 32.26 12.13 -4.58
C MET A 17 31.70 11.77 -5.95
N SER A 18 32.11 10.62 -6.46
CA SER A 18 31.58 10.03 -7.69
C SER A 18 30.05 10.16 -7.68
N ASP A 19 29.51 10.69 -8.79
CA ASP A 19 28.12 11.04 -9.10
C ASP A 19 27.12 9.86 -9.01
N ASP A 20 27.05 9.16 -7.89
CA ASP A 20 26.09 8.07 -7.67
C ASP A 20 24.68 8.59 -7.37
N ALA A 21 24.53 9.90 -7.12
CA ALA A 21 23.24 10.57 -7.00
C ALA A 21 22.41 10.49 -8.31
N ASN A 22 23.08 10.37 -9.46
CA ASN A 22 22.42 10.25 -10.75
C ASN A 22 21.81 8.86 -10.99
N ASN A 23 22.21 7.84 -10.22
CA ASN A 23 21.61 6.50 -10.29
C ASN A 23 20.32 6.36 -9.48
N TYR A 24 20.01 7.29 -8.57
CA TYR A 24 18.81 7.19 -7.72
C TYR A 24 17.50 7.24 -8.53
N PHE A 25 17.51 7.90 -9.70
CA PHE A 25 16.34 8.06 -10.57
C PHE A 25 16.45 7.31 -11.90
N ASN A 26 17.36 6.34 -12.03
CA ASN A 26 17.58 5.64 -13.29
C ASN A 26 16.52 4.54 -13.58
N TRP A 27 15.24 4.90 -13.39
CA TRP A 27 14.09 4.04 -13.68
C TRP A 27 13.83 3.90 -15.20
N SER A 28 14.43 4.80 -16.00
CA SER A 28 14.24 4.87 -17.45
C SER A 28 15.07 3.86 -18.26
N GLU A 29 16.13 3.28 -17.69
CA GLU A 29 16.99 2.34 -18.42
C GLU A 29 16.35 0.97 -18.63
N ASN A 30 15.36 0.61 -17.80
CA ASN A 30 14.53 -0.58 -18.00
C ASN A 30 13.24 -0.25 -18.73
N LYS A 31 13.32 0.42 -19.90
CA LYS A 31 12.21 0.45 -20.83
C LYS A 31 12.06 -0.93 -21.48
N SER A 32 11.46 -1.88 -20.74
CA SER A 32 10.79 -3.00 -21.40
C SER A 32 9.88 -2.42 -22.47
N LYS A 33 9.90 -2.97 -23.70
CA LYS A 33 9.03 -2.52 -24.79
C LYS A 33 7.62 -2.39 -24.25
N VAL A 34 7.17 -1.16 -24.04
CA VAL A 34 5.81 -0.90 -23.59
C VAL A 34 4.93 -1.31 -24.76
N ASP A 35 4.10 -2.31 -24.52
CA ASP A 35 3.17 -2.79 -25.53
C ASP A 35 2.25 -1.62 -25.94
N LEU A 36 2.07 -1.36 -27.25
CA LEU A 36 1.23 -0.25 -27.73
C LEU A 36 -0.19 -0.33 -27.15
N SER A 37 -0.64 -1.55 -26.83
CA SER A 37 -1.89 -1.84 -26.14
C SER A 37 -1.97 -1.20 -24.73
N LEU A 38 -0.85 -1.18 -23.99
CA LEU A 38 -0.79 -0.59 -22.65
C LEU A 38 -0.90 0.94 -22.69
N GLU A 39 -0.17 1.59 -23.60
CA GLU A 39 -0.22 3.05 -23.78
C GLU A 39 -1.63 3.52 -24.15
N GLN A 40 -2.32 2.74 -24.97
CA GLN A 40 -3.73 2.99 -25.32
C GLN A 40 -4.65 2.84 -24.10
N GLU A 41 -4.48 1.79 -23.29
CA GLU A 41 -5.19 1.64 -22.02
C GLU A 41 -4.94 2.87 -21.13
N ILE A 42 -3.69 3.23 -20.85
CA ILE A 42 -3.36 4.35 -19.95
C ILE A 42 -3.96 5.67 -20.46
N THR A 43 -3.81 5.97 -21.75
CA THR A 43 -4.38 7.18 -22.36
C THR A 43 -5.90 7.21 -22.23
N ARG A 44 -6.56 6.06 -22.39
CA ARG A 44 -8.01 5.94 -22.21
C ARG A 44 -8.44 6.13 -20.75
N TYR A 45 -7.63 5.67 -19.79
CA TYR A 45 -7.87 5.87 -18.37
C TYR A 45 -7.81 7.37 -18.02
N LEU A 46 -6.74 8.03 -18.46
CA LEU A 46 -6.48 9.44 -18.16
C LEU A 46 -7.43 10.39 -18.89
N SER A 47 -7.87 10.06 -20.10
CA SER A 47 -8.82 10.89 -20.86
C SER A 47 -10.25 10.82 -20.32
N LYS A 48 -10.66 9.68 -19.76
CA LYS A 48 -12.01 9.49 -19.17
C LYS A 48 -12.09 9.87 -17.67
N SER A 49 -11.11 10.65 -17.21
CA SER A 49 -10.86 11.08 -15.82
C SER A 49 -12.07 11.48 -14.95
N PRO A 50 -13.18 12.10 -15.43
CA PRO A 50 -14.23 12.54 -14.52
C PRO A 50 -15.37 11.52 -14.28
N THR A 51 -15.44 10.40 -15.00
CA THR A 51 -16.55 9.46 -14.79
C THR A 51 -16.28 8.62 -13.53
N LYS A 52 -16.99 8.89 -12.43
CA LYS A 52 -16.98 8.07 -11.18
C LYS A 52 -17.44 6.61 -11.35
N ASN A 53 -17.57 6.13 -12.60
CA ASN A 53 -18.06 4.81 -12.94
C ASN A 53 -16.89 3.83 -13.11
N LEU A 54 -16.81 2.82 -12.25
CA LEU A 54 -15.78 1.77 -12.33
C LEU A 54 -15.98 0.79 -13.50
N ASN A 55 -17.13 0.83 -14.20
CA ASN A 55 -17.43 -0.05 -15.33
C ASN A 55 -16.41 0.06 -16.47
N ILE A 56 -15.78 1.23 -16.62
CA ILE A 56 -14.72 1.49 -17.59
C ILE A 56 -13.51 0.56 -17.41
N LEU A 57 -13.22 0.11 -16.18
CA LEU A 57 -12.10 -0.79 -15.91
C LEU A 57 -12.32 -2.17 -16.58
N ASN A 58 -13.56 -2.55 -16.90
CA ASN A 58 -13.82 -3.79 -17.63
C ASN A 58 -13.28 -3.73 -19.07
N GLU A 59 -13.16 -2.54 -19.64
CA GLU A 59 -12.65 -2.33 -21.00
C GLU A 59 -11.11 -2.27 -21.04
N MET A 60 -10.45 -2.37 -19.87
CA MET A 60 -9.03 -2.07 -19.66
C MET A 60 -8.42 -3.08 -18.68
N PRO A 61 -8.13 -4.31 -19.14
CA PRO A 61 -7.80 -5.43 -18.28
C PRO A 61 -6.51 -5.24 -17.48
N THR A 62 -5.53 -4.52 -18.02
CA THR A 62 -4.23 -4.32 -17.37
C THR A 62 -4.34 -3.28 -16.27
N VAL A 63 -4.94 -2.12 -16.58
CA VAL A 63 -5.21 -1.06 -15.60
C VAL A 63 -6.11 -1.57 -14.48
N LYS A 64 -7.12 -2.39 -14.78
CA LYS A 64 -8.00 -3.01 -13.76
C LYS A 64 -7.23 -3.88 -12.77
N LYS A 65 -6.27 -4.68 -13.22
CA LYS A 65 -5.45 -5.53 -12.34
C LYS A 65 -4.62 -4.69 -11.37
N VAL A 66 -3.98 -3.63 -11.88
CA VAL A 66 -3.19 -2.69 -11.06
C VAL A 66 -4.10 -1.96 -10.07
N PHE A 67 -5.26 -1.48 -10.54
CA PHE A 67 -6.25 -0.82 -9.69
C PHE A 67 -6.68 -1.70 -8.52
N LEU A 68 -7.05 -2.96 -8.79
CA LEU A 68 -7.41 -3.92 -7.74
C LEU A 68 -6.25 -4.14 -6.77
N LYS A 69 -5.03 -4.31 -7.25
CA LYS A 69 -3.88 -4.60 -6.40
C LYS A 69 -3.51 -3.45 -5.45
N PHE A 70 -3.57 -2.21 -5.93
CA PHE A 70 -3.02 -1.08 -5.17
C PHE A 70 -4.07 -0.15 -4.58
N ASN A 71 -5.25 -0.01 -5.19
CA ASN A 71 -6.28 0.95 -4.76
C ASN A 71 -7.44 0.31 -4.00
N THR A 72 -7.67 -1.00 -4.16
CA THR A 72 -8.75 -1.71 -3.45
C THR A 72 -8.39 -2.47 -2.17
N PRO A 73 -7.11 -2.69 -1.79
CA PRO A 73 -6.81 -3.24 -0.47
C PRO A 73 -7.42 -2.34 0.61
N LEU A 74 -8.28 -2.91 1.44
CA LEU A 74 -8.70 -2.24 2.67
C LEU A 74 -7.44 -1.93 3.49
N PRO A 75 -7.34 -0.72 4.09
CA PRO A 75 -6.30 -0.48 5.07
C PRO A 75 -6.41 -1.58 6.15
N SER A 76 -5.28 -2.22 6.45
CA SER A 76 -5.23 -3.39 7.32
C SER A 76 -5.88 -3.14 8.69
N SER A 77 -5.78 -1.91 9.19
CA SER A 77 -6.42 -1.46 10.43
C SER A 77 -7.93 -1.59 10.41
N ALA A 78 -8.63 -1.09 9.38
CA ALA A 78 -10.09 -1.08 9.34
C ALA A 78 -10.70 -2.49 9.31
N ALA A 79 -10.04 -3.43 8.62
CA ALA A 79 -10.47 -4.83 8.61
C ALA A 79 -10.27 -5.48 9.99
N VAL A 80 -9.12 -5.24 10.62
CA VAL A 80 -8.78 -5.78 11.93
C VAL A 80 -9.66 -5.19 13.04
N GLU A 81 -9.92 -3.87 13.01
CA GLU A 81 -10.83 -3.20 13.95
C GLU A 81 -12.26 -3.73 13.84
N ARG A 82 -12.76 -3.99 12.62
CA ARG A 82 -14.06 -4.63 12.42
C ARG A 82 -14.11 -6.01 13.05
N ILE A 83 -13.07 -6.82 12.86
CA ILE A 83 -12.95 -8.15 13.46
C ILE A 83 -12.93 -8.05 14.99
N PHE A 84 -12.16 -7.12 15.58
CA PHE A 84 -12.12 -6.95 17.03
C PHE A 84 -13.44 -6.45 17.62
N SER A 85 -14.11 -5.52 16.94
CA SER A 85 -15.45 -5.04 17.34
C SER A 85 -16.45 -6.19 17.41
N ILE A 86 -16.48 -7.04 16.37
CA ILE A 86 -17.35 -8.23 16.33
C ILE A 86 -16.89 -9.27 17.35
N GLY A 87 -15.59 -9.44 17.52
CA GLY A 87 -14.97 -10.36 18.48
C GLY A 87 -15.41 -10.08 19.91
N GLY A 88 -15.48 -8.81 20.31
CA GLY A 88 -16.01 -8.42 21.62
C GLY A 88 -17.46 -8.85 21.85
N ALA A 89 -18.29 -8.85 20.80
CA ALA A 89 -19.67 -9.35 20.88
C ALA A 89 -19.76 -10.90 20.91
N VAL A 90 -18.78 -11.60 20.32
CA VAL A 90 -18.71 -13.08 20.34
C VAL A 90 -18.19 -13.57 21.69
N LEU A 91 -17.14 -12.93 22.22
CA LEU A 91 -16.51 -13.21 23.50
C LEU A 91 -17.29 -12.52 24.64
N SER A 92 -18.51 -13.00 24.89
CA SER A 92 -19.35 -12.51 25.99
C SER A 92 -19.22 -13.39 27.25
N LYS A 93 -19.45 -12.81 28.44
CA LYS A 93 -19.45 -13.54 29.73
C LYS A 93 -20.36 -14.78 29.73
N LYS A 94 -21.45 -14.77 28.97
CA LYS A 94 -22.39 -15.90 28.82
C LYS A 94 -21.83 -17.07 28.00
N ARG A 95 -20.73 -16.88 27.28
CA ARG A 95 -20.15 -17.86 26.34
C ARG A 95 -18.74 -18.33 26.74
N GLY A 96 -18.39 -18.24 28.02
CA GLY A 96 -17.03 -18.54 28.53
C GLY A 96 -16.54 -19.99 28.40
N ARG A 97 -17.36 -20.92 27.86
CA ARG A 97 -16.99 -22.32 27.60
C ARG A 97 -16.71 -22.60 26.11
N MET A 98 -16.50 -21.56 25.31
CA MET A 98 -16.22 -21.70 23.88
C MET A 98 -14.74 -22.00 23.65
N ASN A 99 -14.45 -23.03 22.86
CA ASN A 99 -13.09 -23.33 22.40
C ASN A 99 -12.67 -22.34 21.29
N ASP A 100 -11.38 -22.05 21.16
CA ASP A 100 -10.81 -21.07 20.23
C ASP A 100 -11.25 -21.32 18.78
N LYS A 101 -11.24 -22.59 18.35
CA LYS A 101 -11.70 -22.98 17.01
C LYS A 101 -13.16 -22.61 16.74
N ASN A 102 -14.02 -22.73 17.75
CA ASN A 102 -15.43 -22.34 17.62
C ASN A 102 -15.60 -20.82 17.65
N PHE A 103 -14.75 -20.12 18.39
CA PHE A 103 -14.71 -18.66 18.39
C PHE A 103 -14.35 -18.11 17.01
N GLU A 104 -13.27 -18.61 16.40
CA GLU A 104 -12.85 -18.22 15.05
C GLU A 104 -13.93 -18.49 14.00
N ASN A 105 -14.58 -19.66 14.05
CA ASN A 105 -15.67 -20.00 13.15
C ASN A 105 -16.87 -19.04 13.28
N VAL A 106 -17.28 -18.73 14.51
CA VAL A 106 -18.40 -17.80 14.76
C VAL A 106 -18.02 -16.37 14.36
N LEU A 107 -16.77 -15.97 14.57
CA LEU A 107 -16.24 -14.68 14.17
C LEU A 107 -16.25 -14.54 12.64
N MET A 108 -15.75 -15.54 11.91
CA MET A 108 -15.81 -15.59 10.44
C MET A 108 -17.24 -15.50 9.91
N LEU A 109 -18.17 -16.27 10.48
CA LEU A 109 -19.58 -16.23 10.09
C LEU A 109 -20.21 -14.86 10.35
N LYS A 110 -19.86 -14.18 11.45
CA LYS A 110 -20.38 -12.85 11.77
C LYS A 110 -19.78 -11.74 10.93
N CYS A 111 -18.48 -11.79 10.66
CA CYS A 111 -17.79 -10.82 9.82
C CYS A 111 -18.31 -10.83 8.38
N ASN A 112 -18.72 -11.99 7.87
CA ASN A 112 -19.14 -12.16 6.47
C ASN A 112 -20.65 -12.09 6.25
N LYS A 113 -21.46 -11.75 7.27
CA LYS A 113 -22.94 -11.68 7.15
C LYS A 113 -23.47 -10.72 6.08
N SER A 114 -22.70 -9.72 5.67
CA SER A 114 -23.10 -8.76 4.63
C SER A 114 -22.67 -9.18 3.22
N LEU A 115 -21.88 -10.25 3.11
CA LEU A 115 -21.35 -10.78 1.86
C LEU A 115 -22.05 -12.08 1.43
N ILE A 116 -22.76 -12.73 2.35
CA ILE A 116 -23.56 -13.95 2.19
C ILE A 116 -25.02 -13.56 2.29
#